data_AF-A0A7S0JCM0-F1
#
_entry.id   AF-A0A7S0JCM0-F1
#
_cell.length_a   1.000
_cell.length_b   1.000
_cell.length_c   1.000
_cell.angle_alpha   90.00
_cell.angle_beta   90.00
_cell.angle_gamma   90.00
#
_symmetry.space_group_name_H-M   'P 1'
#
loop_
_entity.id
_entity.type
_entity.pdbx_description
1 polymer ?
#
loop_
_entity_poly.entity_id
_entity_poly.type
_entity_poly.pdbx_seq_one_letter_code
_entity_poly.pdbx_strand_id
1 'polypeptide(L)'
;APSYAQLLLYARTLVSSADDFYALMPQRRPAGPWGLMVSKLWQLLVQQPLLHCAADGGKWVSALEGIFVEEEGPLLDEGAVQLLLRSGVPLVRVPAAVRSQLAEAAAEAGMQLRTASPSLVREWLRKDQRWSSHMSREEGLALLCHCVRGLR
;
A
#
# COMPACT_ATOMS: atom_id res chain seq x y z
N ALA A 1 -11.84 -14.28 -15.11
CA ALA A 1 -11.17 -13.35 -14.17
C ALA A 1 -11.85 -11.96 -14.05
N PRO A 2 -12.30 -11.26 -15.11
CA PRO A 2 -12.80 -9.89 -14.97
C PRO A 2 -14.04 -9.76 -14.06
N SER A 3 -14.93 -10.76 -14.05
CA SER A 3 -16.10 -10.77 -13.17
C SER A 3 -15.73 -10.75 -11.68
N TYR A 4 -14.62 -11.37 -11.28
CA TYR A 4 -14.16 -11.33 -9.89
C TYR A 4 -13.60 -9.96 -9.52
N ALA A 5 -12.85 -9.32 -10.43
CA ALA A 5 -12.37 -7.95 -10.24
C ALA A 5 -13.56 -6.97 -10.10
N GLN A 6 -14.60 -7.13 -10.92
CA GLN A 6 -15.83 -6.35 -10.82
C GLN A 6 -16.56 -6.60 -9.49
N LEU A 7 -16.62 -7.86 -9.03
CA LEU A 7 -17.16 -8.19 -7.72
C LEU A 7 -16.39 -7.49 -6.60
N LEU A 8 -15.06 -7.51 -6.62
CA LEU A 8 -14.24 -6.80 -5.62
C LEU A 8 -14.46 -5.28 -5.67
N LEU A 9 -14.53 -4.69 -6.86
CA LEU A 9 -14.80 -3.26 -7.04
C LEU A 9 -16.16 -2.85 -6.50
N TYR A 10 -17.15 -3.74 -6.55
CA TYR A 10 -18.45 -3.53 -5.93
C TYR A 10 -18.42 -3.78 -4.42
N ALA A 11 -17.80 -4.87 -3.99
CA ALA A 11 -17.72 -5.26 -2.58
C ALA A 11 -17.03 -4.20 -1.70
N ARG A 12 -16.02 -3.48 -2.22
CA ARG A 12 -15.38 -2.38 -1.48
C ARG A 12 -16.33 -1.24 -1.10
N THR A 13 -17.49 -1.13 -1.77
CA THR A 13 -18.53 -0.13 -1.47
C THR A 13 -19.52 -0.61 -0.41
N LEU A 14 -19.53 -1.91 -0.12
CA LEU A 14 -20.45 -2.56 0.82
C LEU A 14 -19.78 -2.86 2.16
N VAL A 15 -18.49 -3.16 2.14
CA VAL A 15 -17.73 -3.56 3.34
C VAL A 15 -17.21 -2.31 4.05
N SER A 16 -17.45 -2.23 5.36
CA SER A 16 -17.05 -1.09 6.20
C SER A 16 -15.60 -1.16 6.69
N SER A 17 -15.00 -2.35 6.71
CA SER A 17 -13.62 -2.60 7.17
C SER A 17 -12.72 -2.99 6.01
N ALA A 18 -11.54 -2.36 5.92
CA ALA A 18 -10.53 -2.74 4.92
C ALA A 18 -10.03 -4.17 5.14
N ASP A 19 -9.93 -4.63 6.39
CA ASP A 19 -9.45 -5.98 6.71
C ASP A 19 -10.44 -7.05 6.26
N ASP A 20 -11.74 -6.83 6.51
CA ASP A 20 -12.81 -7.71 6.03
C ASP A 20 -12.85 -7.75 4.50
N PHE A 21 -12.58 -6.60 3.86
CA PHE A 21 -12.50 -6.52 2.41
C PHE A 21 -11.31 -7.33 1.87
N TYR A 22 -10.12 -7.22 2.48
CA TYR A 22 -8.96 -7.98 2.05
C TYR A 22 -9.11 -9.48 2.27
N ALA A 23 -9.92 -9.92 3.25
CA ALA A 23 -10.25 -11.33 3.44
C ALA A 23 -11.00 -11.93 2.23
N LEU A 24 -11.71 -11.11 1.43
CA LEU A 24 -12.35 -11.53 0.19
C LEU A 24 -11.36 -11.81 -0.95
N MET A 25 -10.10 -11.39 -0.83
CA MET A 25 -9.09 -11.64 -1.86
C MET A 25 -8.51 -13.06 -1.74
N PRO A 26 -8.00 -13.64 -2.85
CA PRO A 26 -7.36 -14.96 -2.81
C PRO A 26 -6.11 -14.96 -1.92
N GLN A 27 -6.19 -15.55 -0.72
CA GLN A 27 -5.06 -15.55 0.22
C GLN A 27 -3.89 -16.45 -0.21
N ARG A 28 -4.16 -17.43 -1.06
CA ARG A 28 -3.15 -18.40 -1.54
C ARG A 28 -3.37 -18.73 -3.00
N ARG A 29 -2.27 -18.98 -3.71
CA ARG A 29 -2.29 -19.51 -5.07
C ARG A 29 -2.55 -21.03 -5.01
N PRO A 30 -3.64 -21.55 -5.60
CA PRO A 30 -3.91 -22.98 -5.64
C PRO A 30 -2.96 -23.71 -6.60
N ALA A 31 -2.88 -25.03 -6.47
CA ALA A 31 -2.12 -25.87 -7.40
C ALA A 31 -2.65 -25.76 -8.84
N GLY A 32 -1.84 -26.21 -9.80
CA GLY A 32 -2.23 -26.28 -11.20
C GLY A 32 -3.48 -27.16 -11.40
N PRO A 33 -4.36 -26.82 -12.36
CA PRO A 33 -4.22 -25.74 -13.36
C PRO A 33 -4.70 -24.35 -12.88
N TRP A 34 -5.39 -24.28 -11.73
CA TRP A 34 -6.07 -23.06 -11.26
C TRP A 34 -5.13 -21.94 -10.81
N GLY A 35 -3.88 -22.26 -10.47
CA GLY A 35 -2.87 -21.28 -10.10
C GLY A 35 -2.67 -20.20 -11.17
N LEU A 36 -2.66 -20.57 -12.46
CA LEU A 36 -2.52 -19.62 -13.57
C LEU A 36 -3.69 -18.63 -13.65
N MET A 37 -4.90 -19.10 -13.37
CA MET A 37 -6.09 -18.25 -13.34
C MET A 37 -5.98 -17.21 -12.22
N VAL A 38 -5.48 -17.62 -11.05
CA VAL A 38 -5.27 -16.72 -9.90
C VAL A 38 -4.14 -15.72 -10.18
N SER A 39 -3.03 -16.13 -10.81
CA SER A 39 -1.99 -15.20 -11.25
C SER A 39 -2.53 -14.14 -12.21
N LYS A 40 -3.31 -14.56 -13.22
CA LYS A 40 -3.94 -13.64 -14.17
C LYS A 40 -4.95 -12.71 -13.51
N LEU A 41 -5.67 -13.18 -12.49
CA LEU A 41 -6.52 -12.34 -11.68
C LEU A 41 -5.69 -11.27 -10.95
N TRP A 42 -4.63 -11.64 -10.24
CA TRP A 42 -3.78 -10.68 -9.53
C TRP A 42 -3.15 -9.63 -10.46
N GLN A 43 -2.72 -10.03 -11.66
CA GLN A 43 -2.24 -9.10 -12.68
C GLN A 43 -3.28 -8.04 -13.04
N LEU A 44 -4.57 -8.42 -13.11
CA LEU A 44 -5.66 -7.46 -13.30
C LEU A 44 -5.86 -6.57 -12.07
N LEU A 45 -5.82 -7.14 -10.86
CA LEU A 45 -6.08 -6.42 -9.61
C LEU A 45 -5.04 -5.34 -9.30
N VAL A 46 -3.79 -5.50 -9.74
CA VAL A 46 -2.70 -4.54 -9.51
C VAL A 46 -3.07 -3.12 -9.97
N GLN A 47 -3.84 -3.00 -11.06
CA GLN A 47 -4.24 -1.71 -11.64
C GLN A 47 -5.60 -1.21 -11.14
N GLN A 48 -6.33 -2.01 -10.36
CA GLN A 48 -7.66 -1.65 -9.89
C GLN A 48 -7.58 -0.90 -8.56
N PRO A 49 -8.46 0.10 -8.31
CA PRO A 49 -8.50 0.83 -7.05
C PRO A 49 -9.08 -0.01 -5.92
N LEU A 50 -8.31 -0.95 -5.40
CA LEU A 50 -8.77 -1.95 -4.41
C LEU A 50 -8.02 -1.84 -3.08
N LEU A 51 -7.09 -0.90 -2.93
CA LEU A 51 -6.36 -0.71 -1.69
C LEU A 51 -6.87 0.52 -0.96
N HIS A 52 -7.26 0.35 0.30
CA HIS A 52 -7.71 1.45 1.12
C HIS A 52 -6.53 2.29 1.60
N CYS A 53 -6.61 3.59 1.37
CA CYS A 53 -5.69 4.61 1.86
C CYS A 53 -6.47 5.60 2.73
N ALA A 54 -6.01 5.83 3.96
CA ALA A 54 -6.66 6.75 4.89
C ALA A 54 -6.41 8.24 4.57
N ALA A 55 -5.57 8.55 3.59
CA ALA A 55 -5.28 9.94 3.20
C ALA A 55 -6.54 10.61 2.62
N ASP A 56 -6.64 11.93 2.79
CA ASP A 56 -7.71 12.78 2.23
C ASP A 56 -9.15 12.35 2.58
N GLY A 57 -9.36 11.74 3.76
CA GLY A 57 -10.70 11.31 4.21
C GLY A 57 -11.10 9.91 3.75
N GLY A 58 -10.15 9.11 3.26
CA GLY A 58 -10.38 7.73 2.86
C GLY A 58 -10.60 7.61 1.35
N LYS A 59 -9.65 7.00 0.65
CA LYS A 59 -9.71 6.76 -0.79
C LYS A 59 -9.23 5.36 -1.14
N TRP A 60 -9.76 4.81 -2.21
CA TRP A 60 -9.32 3.54 -2.76
C TRP A 60 -8.36 3.80 -3.93
N VAL A 61 -7.15 3.26 -3.83
CA VAL A 61 -6.06 3.42 -4.81
C VAL A 61 -5.64 2.09 -5.40
N SER A 62 -5.01 2.13 -6.57
CA SER A 62 -4.39 0.93 -7.15
C SER A 62 -3.09 0.55 -6.43
N ALA A 63 -2.61 -0.68 -6.64
CA ALA A 63 -1.33 -1.11 -6.08
C ALA A 63 -0.15 -0.34 -6.65
N LEU A 64 -0.30 0.26 -7.84
CA LEU A 64 0.74 1.08 -8.47
C LEU A 64 0.79 2.52 -7.94
N GLU A 65 -0.35 3.03 -7.48
CA GLU A 65 -0.46 4.36 -6.88
C GLU A 65 -0.15 4.36 -5.38
N GLY A 66 -0.48 3.26 -4.69
CA GLY A 66 -0.27 3.09 -3.27
C GLY A 66 1.21 2.97 -2.88
N ILE A 67 1.54 3.52 -1.71
CA ILE A 67 2.85 3.35 -1.07
C ILE A 67 2.66 2.41 0.13
N PHE A 68 3.21 1.21 0.03
CA PHE A 68 3.04 0.17 1.05
C PHE A 68 3.89 0.47 2.28
N VAL A 69 3.25 0.47 3.45
CA VAL A 69 3.98 0.46 4.72
C VAL A 69 4.56 -0.94 4.91
N GLU A 70 5.86 -1.03 5.18
CA GLU A 70 6.50 -2.33 5.40
C GLU A 70 6.11 -2.88 6.78
N GLU A 71 5.57 -4.10 6.84
CA GLU A 71 5.38 -4.84 8.10
C GLU A 71 6.70 -5.43 8.62
N GLU A 72 7.63 -5.75 7.71
CA GLU A 72 8.93 -6.35 8.04
C GLU A 72 10.04 -5.29 7.91
N GLY A 73 10.57 -4.88 9.06
CA GLY A 73 11.57 -3.81 9.18
C GLY A 73 11.32 -2.99 10.44
N PRO A 74 12.15 -1.98 10.76
CA PRO A 74 11.80 -1.02 11.79
C PRO A 74 10.54 -0.29 11.34
N LEU A 75 9.39 -0.63 11.93
CA LEU A 75 8.10 -0.06 11.57
C LEU A 75 8.24 1.46 11.43
N LEU A 76 7.72 1.99 10.32
CA LEU A 76 7.47 3.41 10.19
C LEU A 76 6.57 3.80 11.36
N ASP A 77 7.09 4.63 12.25
CA ASP A 77 6.40 5.03 13.46
C ASP A 77 5.03 5.63 13.13
N GLU A 78 4.04 5.37 13.98
CA GLU A 78 2.65 5.77 13.72
C GLU A 78 2.55 7.30 13.55
N GLY A 79 3.33 8.10 14.29
CA GLY A 79 3.37 9.55 14.11
C GLY A 79 3.86 9.95 12.71
N ALA A 80 4.89 9.27 12.19
CA ALA A 80 5.37 9.50 10.82
C ALA A 80 4.32 9.08 9.77
N VAL A 81 3.60 7.98 10.01
CA VAL A 81 2.49 7.53 9.15
C VAL A 81 1.40 8.60 9.10
N GLN A 82 0.95 9.11 10.25
CA GLN A 82 -0.10 10.13 10.32
C GLN A 82 0.32 11.42 9.62
N LEU A 83 1.57 11.87 9.79
CA LEU A 83 2.08 13.05 9.10
C LEU A 83 2.13 12.87 7.57
N LEU A 84 2.55 11.71 7.10
CA LEU A 84 2.56 11.39 5.66
C LEU A 84 1.14 11.34 5.08
N LEU A 85 0.19 10.71 5.79
CA LEU A 85 -1.22 10.68 5.40
C LEU A 85 -1.84 12.07 5.35
N ARG A 86 -1.58 12.92 6.36
CA ARG A 86 -2.03 14.33 6.42
C ARG A 86 -1.45 15.18 5.29
N SER A 87 -0.30 14.77 4.76
CA SER A 87 0.34 15.42 3.63
C SER A 87 -0.08 14.85 2.26
N GLY A 88 -1.11 14.00 2.23
CA GLY A 88 -1.66 13.44 1.00
C GLY A 88 -0.89 12.26 0.41
N VAL A 89 0.13 11.74 1.12
CA VAL A 89 0.89 10.56 0.67
C VAL A 89 -0.04 9.34 0.70
N PRO A 90 -0.20 8.60 -0.43
CA PRO A 90 -1.16 7.50 -0.53
C PRO A 90 -0.65 6.23 0.17
N LEU A 91 -0.45 6.28 1.49
CA LEU A 91 0.01 5.13 2.26
C LEU A 91 -1.09 4.05 2.34
N VAL A 92 -0.71 2.81 2.09
CA VAL A 92 -1.58 1.64 2.16
C VAL A 92 -1.03 0.61 3.13
N ARG A 93 -1.93 0.05 3.95
CA ARG A 93 -1.68 -1.11 4.82
C ARG A 93 -2.53 -2.25 4.29
N VAL A 94 -1.90 -3.40 4.03
CA VAL A 94 -2.55 -4.61 3.55
C VAL A 94 -1.96 -5.81 4.29
N PRO A 95 -2.73 -6.90 4.46
CA PRO A 95 -2.18 -8.14 4.99
C PRO A 95 -0.99 -8.65 4.16
N ALA A 96 0.02 -9.22 4.82
CA ALA A 96 1.21 -9.77 4.18
C ALA A 96 0.90 -10.68 2.97
N ALA A 97 -0.08 -11.57 3.10
CA ALA A 97 -0.48 -12.48 2.01
C ALA A 97 -0.92 -11.74 0.74
N VAL A 98 -1.74 -10.69 0.90
CA VAL A 98 -2.20 -9.83 -0.20
C VAL A 98 -1.02 -9.06 -0.80
N ARG A 99 -0.14 -8.51 0.05
CA ARG A 99 1.06 -7.80 -0.39
C ARG A 99 1.96 -8.68 -1.25
N SER A 100 2.24 -9.91 -0.82
CA SER A 100 3.09 -10.84 -1.54
C SER A 100 2.51 -11.19 -2.92
N GLN A 101 1.21 -11.43 -3.01
CA GLN A 101 0.55 -11.72 -4.30
C GLN A 101 0.57 -10.51 -5.23
N LEU A 102 0.33 -9.29 -4.72
CA LEU A 102 0.43 -8.07 -5.51
C LEU A 102 1.86 -7.81 -6.00
N ALA A 103 2.86 -8.07 -5.16
CA ALA A 103 4.27 -7.90 -5.50
C ALA A 103 4.69 -8.87 -6.60
N GLU A 104 4.30 -10.15 -6.48
CA GLU A 104 4.57 -11.17 -7.48
C GLU A 104 3.89 -10.82 -8.82
N ALA A 105 2.61 -10.45 -8.79
CA ALA A 105 1.87 -10.09 -10.00
C ALA A 105 2.38 -8.81 -10.67
N ALA A 106 2.82 -7.81 -9.88
CA ALA A 106 3.46 -6.61 -10.42
C ALA A 106 4.79 -6.96 -11.08
N ALA A 107 5.62 -7.79 -10.45
CA ALA A 107 6.91 -8.23 -10.99
C ALA A 107 6.76 -9.03 -12.28
N GLU A 108 5.78 -9.95 -12.35
CA GLU A 108 5.44 -10.69 -13.57
C GLU A 108 5.05 -9.76 -14.73
N ALA A 109 4.49 -8.59 -14.43
CA ALA A 109 4.11 -7.57 -15.41
C ALA A 109 5.21 -6.51 -15.65
N GLY A 110 6.42 -6.70 -15.10
CA GLY A 110 7.54 -5.76 -15.24
C GLY A 110 7.40 -4.47 -14.43
N MET A 111 6.54 -4.46 -13.42
CA MET A 111 6.27 -3.32 -12.53
C MET A 111 6.82 -3.60 -11.12
N GLN A 112 7.00 -2.54 -10.33
CA GLN A 112 7.41 -2.65 -8.93
C GLN A 112 6.46 -1.88 -8.03
N LEU A 113 6.05 -2.50 -6.93
CA LEU A 113 5.27 -1.83 -5.89
C LEU A 113 6.17 -0.85 -5.14
N ARG A 114 5.62 0.32 -4.83
CA ARG A 114 6.33 1.35 -4.07
C ARG A 114 6.17 1.05 -2.59
N THR A 115 7.26 1.04 -1.85
CA THR A 115 7.22 0.94 -0.38
C THR A 115 7.57 2.28 0.24
N ALA A 116 7.16 2.50 1.49
CA ALA A 116 7.52 3.68 2.27
C ALA A 116 9.00 3.65 2.68
N SER A 117 9.90 3.41 1.73
CA SER A 117 11.33 3.30 1.97
C SER A 117 11.92 4.66 2.40
N PRO A 118 13.03 4.65 3.17
CA PRO A 118 13.70 5.88 3.57
C PRO A 118 14.09 6.78 2.39
N SER A 119 14.44 6.20 1.23
CA SER A 119 14.73 6.96 0.01
C SER A 119 13.51 7.69 -0.53
N LEU A 120 12.36 7.00 -0.59
CA LEU A 120 11.10 7.58 -1.05
C LEU A 120 10.62 8.69 -0.10
N VAL A 121 10.72 8.48 1.21
CA VAL A 121 10.36 9.49 2.21
C VAL A 121 11.26 10.72 2.09
N ARG A 122 12.59 10.54 1.91
CA ARG A 122 13.52 11.66 1.66
C ARG A 122 13.20 12.42 0.37
N GLU A 123 12.82 11.72 -0.69
CA GLU A 123 12.41 12.36 -1.94
C GLU A 123 11.14 13.19 -1.73
N TRP A 124 10.15 12.65 -1.02
CA TRP A 124 8.92 13.37 -0.68
C TRP A 124 9.20 14.62 0.18
N LEU A 125 10.03 14.50 1.23
CA LEU A 125 10.44 15.62 2.09
C LEU A 125 11.10 16.77 1.33
N ARG A 126 11.77 16.48 0.20
CA ARG A 126 12.40 17.51 -0.64
C ARG A 126 11.41 18.19 -1.58
N LYS A 127 10.40 17.47 -2.07
CA LYS A 127 9.44 17.97 -3.06
C LYS A 127 8.35 18.83 -2.46
N ASP A 128 7.85 18.44 -1.29
CA ASP A 128 6.81 19.17 -0.58
C ASP A 128 7.39 19.72 0.73
N GLN A 129 7.08 20.95 1.10
CA GLN A 129 7.48 21.56 2.39
C GLN A 129 6.28 21.84 3.30
N ARG A 130 5.05 21.57 2.84
CA ARG A 130 3.80 21.83 3.60
C ARG A 130 3.70 21.01 4.88
N TRP A 131 4.42 19.91 4.97
CA TRP A 131 4.49 19.11 6.19
C TRP A 131 5.14 19.87 7.36
N SER A 132 6.03 20.82 7.08
CA SER A 132 6.79 21.52 8.12
C SER A 132 5.94 22.43 9.02
N SER A 133 4.83 22.97 8.53
CA SER A 133 3.97 23.90 9.28
C SER A 133 3.09 23.21 10.33
N HIS A 134 2.89 21.90 10.22
CA HIS A 134 1.98 21.16 11.10
C HIS A 134 2.60 19.90 11.71
N MET A 135 3.93 19.82 11.72
CA MET A 135 4.71 18.70 12.26
C MET A 135 5.08 18.95 13.72
N SER A 136 4.78 17.99 14.59
CA SER A 136 5.29 17.98 15.96
C SER A 136 6.75 17.56 16.02
N ARG A 137 7.46 17.91 17.11
CA ARG A 137 8.84 17.46 17.32
C ARG A 137 8.97 15.92 17.29
N GLU A 138 7.97 15.22 17.81
CA GLU A 138 7.94 13.76 17.87
C GLU A 138 7.77 13.16 16.47
N GLU A 139 6.83 13.68 15.66
CA GLU A 139 6.62 13.27 14.26
C GLU A 139 7.89 13.51 13.42
N GLY A 140 8.57 14.63 13.64
CA GLY A 140 9.83 14.94 12.95
C GLY A 140 10.97 14.00 13.32
N LEU A 141 11.12 13.68 14.61
CA LEU A 141 12.11 12.70 15.07
C LEU A 141 11.81 11.30 14.51
N ALA A 142 10.53 10.90 14.48
CA ALA A 142 10.08 9.64 13.90
C ALA A 142 10.45 9.53 12.41
N LEU A 143 10.16 10.56 11.61
CA LEU A 143 10.56 10.63 10.19
C LEU A 143 12.08 10.60 10.01
N LEU A 144 12.82 11.33 10.84
CA LEU A 144 14.29 11.36 10.78
C LEU A 144 14.87 9.98 11.12
N CYS A 145 14.39 9.33 12.18
CA CYS A 145 14.78 7.97 12.55
C CYS A 145 14.56 7.00 11.37
N HIS A 146 13.42 7.09 10.70
CA HIS A 146 13.14 6.31 9.50
C HIS A 146 14.14 6.60 8.37
N CYS A 147 14.35 7.89 8.07
CA CYS A 147 15.26 8.34 7.01
C CYS A 147 16.73 7.93 7.24
N VAL A 148 17.20 7.96 8.50
CA VAL A 148 18.58 7.62 8.89
C VAL A 148 18.82 6.11 8.83
N ARG A 149 17.82 5.29 9.18
CA ARG A 149 17.96 3.82 9.14
C ARG A 149 18.27 3.30 7.74
N GLY A 150 17.74 3.94 6.69
CA GLY A 150 18.06 3.59 5.30
C GLY A 150 19.30 4.28 4.72
N LEU A 151 20.26 4.68 5.57
CA LEU A 151 21.60 5.12 5.16
C LEU A 151 22.70 4.14 5.63
N ARG A 152 22.33 3.11 6.39
CA ARG A 152 23.21 2.02 6.81
C ARG A 152 23.13 0.88 5.80
#